data_AF-A0A819R1H3-F1
#
_entry.id   AF-A0A819R1H3-F1
#
_cell.length_a   1.000
_cell.length_b   1.000
_cell.length_c   1.000
_cell.angle_alpha   90.00
_cell.angle_beta   90.00
_cell.angle_gamma   90.00
#
_symmetry.space_group_name_H-M   'P 1'
#
loop_
_entity.id
_entity.type
_entity.pdbx_description
1 polymer ?
#
loop_
_entity_poly.entity_id
_entity_poly.type
_entity_poly.pdbx_seq_one_letter_code
_entity_poly.pdbx_strand_id
1 'polypeptide(L)'
;MLSADITQLTSRYDLLVVPGGTARLYQKLLDEKGIACIHNFVADGGGYLGLCAGAYLASTNDITDTKNIGIGLLPVRYSLYGHGANIRTNVTLNDTRTNVSYKTIYHNGAVYQIDQLPTNVRVLATITNTDSSNPKFHEFLLQKATIVAGIFGKGRVVLCGPHIE
;
A
#
# COMPACT_ATOMS: atom_id res chain seq x y z
N MET A 1 -10.26 -12.84 -20.84
CA MET A 1 -10.52 -12.05 -19.61
C MET A 1 -9.83 -10.71 -19.81
N LEU A 2 -10.57 -9.61 -19.75
CA LEU A 2 -10.11 -8.27 -20.18
C LEU A 2 -8.79 -7.88 -19.51
N SER A 3 -7.69 -8.00 -20.25
CA SER A 3 -6.48 -7.23 -20.01
C SER A 3 -6.79 -5.80 -20.45
N ALA A 4 -7.46 -5.03 -19.59
CA ALA A 4 -7.59 -3.61 -19.83
C ALA A 4 -6.17 -3.04 -19.90
N ASP A 5 -5.81 -2.53 -21.06
CA ASP A 5 -4.57 -1.80 -21.25
C ASP A 5 -4.60 -0.62 -20.29
N ILE A 6 -3.65 -0.55 -19.36
CA ILE A 6 -3.57 0.49 -18.34
C ILE A 6 -3.57 1.89 -18.97
N THR A 7 -3.10 2.01 -20.21
CA THR A 7 -3.09 3.27 -20.97
C THR A 7 -4.48 3.74 -21.39
N GLN A 8 -5.52 2.91 -21.19
CA GLN A 8 -6.93 3.23 -21.41
C GLN A 8 -7.70 3.52 -20.11
N LEU A 9 -7.00 3.85 -19.02
CA LEU A 9 -7.62 4.45 -17.84
C LEU A 9 -8.26 5.78 -18.25
N THR A 10 -9.58 5.75 -18.38
CA THR A 10 -10.42 6.88 -18.78
C THR A 10 -11.41 7.20 -17.67
N SER A 11 -12.15 8.30 -17.83
CA SER A 11 -13.24 8.73 -16.93
C SER A 11 -14.41 7.74 -16.81
N ARG A 12 -14.38 6.59 -17.51
CA ARG A 12 -15.36 5.52 -17.35
C ARG A 12 -15.18 4.71 -16.06
N TYR A 13 -14.05 4.84 -15.38
CA TYR A 13 -13.78 4.17 -14.12
C TYR A 13 -13.64 5.19 -12.99
N ASP A 14 -14.18 4.85 -11.82
CA ASP A 14 -14.03 5.67 -10.62
C ASP A 14 -12.87 5.20 -9.74
N LEU A 15 -12.39 3.96 -9.92
CA LEU A 15 -11.41 3.33 -9.04
C LEU A 15 -10.50 2.37 -9.82
N LEU A 16 -9.19 2.54 -9.68
CA LEU A 16 -8.19 1.55 -10.02
C LEU A 16 -7.83 0.73 -8.78
N VAL A 17 -8.04 -0.59 -8.85
CA VAL A 17 -7.58 -1.53 -7.82
C VAL A 17 -6.33 -2.25 -8.32
N VAL A 18 -5.23 -2.11 -7.59
CA VAL A 18 -3.96 -2.79 -7.87
C VAL A 18 -3.73 -3.88 -6.83
N PRO A 19 -3.72 -5.16 -7.23
CA PRO A 19 -3.70 -6.29 -6.30
C PRO A 19 -2.32 -6.52 -5.67
N GLY A 20 -2.26 -7.51 -4.77
CA GLY A 20 -1.01 -8.10 -4.31
C GLY A 20 -0.25 -8.83 -5.43
N GLY A 21 1.05 -9.05 -5.22
CA GLY A 21 1.93 -9.65 -6.22
C GLY A 21 3.37 -9.14 -6.10
N THR A 22 3.99 -8.77 -7.22
CA THR A 22 5.38 -8.29 -7.25
C THR A 22 5.45 -6.84 -7.72
N ALA A 23 5.52 -5.91 -6.77
CA ALA A 23 5.50 -4.47 -7.06
C ALA A 23 6.58 -4.01 -8.06
N ARG A 24 7.79 -4.59 -7.97
CA ARG A 24 8.88 -4.32 -8.93
C ARG A 24 8.56 -4.77 -10.35
N LEU A 25 7.81 -5.87 -10.50
CA LEU A 25 7.36 -6.33 -11.81
C LEU A 25 6.30 -5.36 -12.36
N TYR A 26 5.38 -4.89 -11.53
CA TYR A 26 4.40 -3.88 -11.93
C TYR A 26 5.07 -2.59 -12.40
N GLN A 27 5.99 -2.04 -11.60
CA GLN A 27 6.74 -0.84 -11.97
C GLN A 27 7.47 -1.02 -13.33
N LYS A 28 8.07 -2.19 -13.56
CA LYS A 28 8.76 -2.50 -14.83
C LYS A 28 7.79 -2.63 -16.01
N LEU A 29 6.64 -3.28 -15.82
CA LEU A 29 5.67 -3.52 -16.89
C LEU A 29 4.85 -2.29 -17.25
N LEU A 30 4.61 -1.40 -16.28
CA LEU A 30 3.88 -0.16 -16.51
C LEU A 30 4.66 0.81 -17.40
N ASP A 31 5.99 0.78 -17.36
CA ASP A 31 6.87 1.78 -17.97
C ASP A 31 6.48 3.23 -17.60
N GLU A 32 7.11 4.22 -18.24
CA GLU A 32 6.83 5.63 -17.97
C GLU A 32 5.39 6.03 -18.37
N LYS A 33 4.85 5.45 -19.43
CA LYS A 33 3.51 5.78 -19.96
C LYS A 33 2.42 5.23 -19.05
N GLY A 34 2.54 3.99 -18.58
CA GLY A 34 1.57 3.42 -17.64
C GLY A 34 1.60 4.14 -16.29
N ILE A 35 2.78 4.51 -15.81
CA ILE A 35 2.91 5.33 -14.59
C ILE A 35 2.23 6.69 -14.80
N ALA A 36 2.52 7.39 -15.90
CA ALA A 36 1.88 8.67 -16.21
C ALA A 36 0.36 8.55 -16.33
N CYS A 37 -0.15 7.46 -16.92
CA CYS A 37 -1.57 7.22 -17.04
C CYS A 37 -2.26 7.06 -15.67
N ILE A 38 -1.65 6.30 -14.76
CA ILE A 38 -2.13 6.16 -13.37
C ILE A 38 -2.11 7.51 -12.66
N HIS A 39 -1.03 8.27 -12.79
CA HIS A 39 -0.91 9.60 -12.20
C HIS A 39 -2.01 10.54 -12.69
N ASN A 40 -2.23 10.63 -14.00
CA ASN A 40 -3.27 11.47 -14.58
C ASN A 40 -4.66 11.05 -14.12
N PHE A 41 -4.95 9.74 -14.16
CA PHE A 41 -6.24 9.22 -13.71
C PHE A 41 -6.57 9.61 -12.28
N VAL A 42 -5.62 9.42 -11.35
CA VAL A 42 -5.83 9.78 -9.94
C VAL A 42 -5.85 11.30 -9.77
N ALA A 43 -4.94 12.03 -10.41
CA ALA A 43 -4.90 13.49 -10.33
C ALA A 43 -6.21 14.15 -10.81
N ASP A 44 -6.88 13.55 -11.79
CA ASP A 44 -8.14 14.04 -12.36
C ASP A 44 -9.38 13.65 -11.55
N GLY A 45 -9.23 12.85 -10.49
CA GLY A 45 -10.31 12.52 -9.55
C GLY A 45 -10.58 11.04 -9.36
N GLY A 46 -9.93 10.17 -10.14
CA GLY A 46 -10.01 8.72 -9.97
C GLY A 46 -9.47 8.26 -8.62
N GLY A 47 -10.05 7.19 -8.09
CA GLY A 47 -9.58 6.53 -6.87
C GLY A 47 -8.46 5.53 -7.16
N TYR A 48 -7.56 5.33 -6.20
CA TYR A 48 -6.58 4.25 -6.21
C TYR A 48 -6.69 3.42 -4.94
N LEU A 49 -6.81 2.10 -5.08
CA LEU A 49 -6.70 1.12 -3.99
C LEU A 49 -5.54 0.17 -4.28
N GLY A 50 -4.48 0.25 -3.49
CA GLY A 50 -3.34 -0.65 -3.56
C GLY A 50 -3.38 -1.70 -2.46
N LEU A 51 -3.35 -2.98 -2.82
CA LEU A 51 -3.27 -4.10 -1.89
C LEU A 51 -1.87 -4.73 -1.95
N CYS A 52 -1.20 -4.90 -0.80
CA CYS A 52 0.12 -5.50 -0.67
C CYS A 52 1.14 -4.89 -1.67
N ALA A 53 1.38 -5.54 -2.82
CA ALA A 53 2.24 -5.02 -3.88
C ALA A 53 1.74 -3.71 -4.51
N GLY A 54 0.43 -3.55 -4.71
CA GLY A 54 -0.14 -2.27 -5.13
C GLY A 54 0.09 -1.16 -4.10
N ALA A 55 0.10 -1.52 -2.82
CA ALA A 55 0.39 -0.57 -1.73
C ALA A 55 1.84 -0.08 -1.78
N TYR A 56 2.79 -0.99 -2.02
CA TYR A 56 4.20 -0.64 -2.26
C TYR A 56 4.38 0.21 -3.52
N LEU A 57 3.73 -0.17 -4.62
CA LEU A 57 3.84 0.51 -5.90
C LEU A 57 3.41 1.98 -5.79
N ALA A 58 2.36 2.30 -5.04
CA ALA A 58 1.86 3.67 -4.93
C ALA A 58 2.50 4.51 -3.81
N SER A 59 3.43 3.94 -3.05
CA SER A 59 4.23 4.66 -2.05
C SER A 59 5.39 5.45 -2.69
N THR A 60 6.27 6.08 -1.90
CA THR A 60 7.53 6.68 -2.41
C THR A 60 8.67 5.67 -2.37
N ASN A 61 9.44 5.65 -1.28
CA ASN A 61 10.63 4.82 -1.13
C ASN A 61 10.51 3.93 0.10
N ASP A 62 11.37 2.91 0.15
CA ASP A 62 11.57 2.20 1.40
C ASP A 62 12.32 3.09 2.42
N ILE A 63 12.17 2.78 3.72
CA ILE A 63 12.78 3.56 4.81
C ILE A 63 14.31 3.54 4.85
N THR A 64 14.95 2.60 4.14
CA THR A 64 16.42 2.48 4.06
C THR A 64 17.00 3.09 2.79
N ASP A 65 16.16 3.60 1.89
CA ASP A 65 16.54 4.15 0.57
C ASP A 65 17.36 3.17 -0.30
N THR A 66 17.20 1.87 -0.06
CA THR A 66 17.89 0.81 -0.82
C THR A 66 17.09 0.35 -2.03
N LYS A 67 15.77 0.60 -2.06
CA LYS A 67 14.86 0.24 -3.15
C LYS A 67 13.82 1.33 -3.39
N ASN A 68 13.75 1.78 -4.64
CA ASN A 68 12.73 2.69 -5.11
C ASN A 68 11.76 1.96 -6.07
N ILE A 69 10.74 1.32 -5.48
CA ILE A 69 9.67 0.63 -6.23
C ILE A 69 8.47 1.55 -6.47
N GLY A 70 8.34 2.61 -5.68
CA GLY A 70 7.16 3.44 -5.64
C GLY A 70 7.07 4.38 -6.83
N ILE A 71 5.84 4.67 -7.25
CA ILE A 71 5.50 5.67 -8.26
C ILE A 71 5.04 6.98 -7.63
N GLY A 72 4.95 7.06 -6.30
CA GLY A 72 4.75 8.31 -5.57
C GLY A 72 3.32 8.88 -5.59
N LEU A 73 2.28 8.04 -5.64
CA LEU A 73 0.90 8.54 -5.48
C LEU A 73 0.63 9.04 -4.06
N LEU A 74 1.18 8.36 -3.03
CA LEU A 74 1.23 8.92 -1.68
C LEU A 74 2.67 9.09 -1.20
N PRO A 75 2.99 10.24 -0.57
CA PRO A 75 4.30 10.52 -0.01
C PRO A 75 4.54 9.77 1.32
N VAL A 76 4.45 8.44 1.29
CA VAL A 76 4.66 7.57 2.45
C VAL A 76 5.79 6.60 2.19
N ARG A 77 6.62 6.39 3.23
CA ARG A 77 7.72 5.43 3.19
C ARG A 77 7.31 4.11 3.83
N TYR A 78 7.76 3.00 3.25
CA TYR A 78 7.44 1.65 3.71
C TYR A 78 8.67 0.91 4.25
N SER A 79 8.47 -0.03 5.17
CA SER A 79 9.53 -0.94 5.59
C SER A 79 9.57 -2.20 4.75
N LEU A 80 10.78 -2.64 4.41
CA LEU A 80 11.08 -3.95 3.83
C LEU A 80 11.70 -4.92 4.84
N TYR A 81 11.73 -4.56 6.13
CA TYR A 81 12.26 -5.43 7.16
C TYR A 81 11.54 -6.78 7.16
N GLY A 82 12.33 -7.86 7.20
CA GLY A 82 11.82 -9.23 7.18
C GLY A 82 11.24 -9.71 5.84
N HIS A 83 11.22 -8.88 4.78
CA HIS A 83 10.66 -9.26 3.49
C HIS A 83 11.37 -10.47 2.87
N GLY A 84 12.69 -10.60 3.05
CA GLY A 84 13.46 -11.78 2.61
C GLY A 84 13.14 -13.08 3.35
N ALA A 85 12.48 -13.00 4.50
CA ALA A 85 12.09 -14.16 5.32
C ALA A 85 10.65 -14.61 5.09
N ASN A 86 9.93 -13.99 4.15
CA ASN A 86 8.56 -14.34 3.77
C ASN A 86 7.60 -14.40 4.96
N ILE A 87 7.44 -13.28 5.68
CA ILE A 87 6.59 -13.21 6.86
C ILE A 87 5.13 -13.47 6.44
N ARG A 88 4.53 -14.51 7.00
CA ARG A 88 3.11 -14.83 6.87
C ARG A 88 2.52 -15.14 8.25
N THR A 89 1.53 -14.37 8.67
CA THR A 89 0.91 -14.46 10.00
C THR A 89 -0.49 -13.85 9.98
N ASN A 90 -1.36 -14.31 10.88
CA ASN A 90 -2.60 -13.59 11.15
C ASN A 90 -2.31 -12.34 11.97
N VAL A 91 -2.96 -11.25 11.61
CA VAL A 91 -2.87 -9.98 12.33
C VAL A 91 -4.25 -9.49 12.71
N THR A 92 -4.33 -8.76 13.82
CA THR A 92 -5.49 -7.96 14.18
C THR A 92 -5.19 -6.51 13.83
N LEU A 93 -6.06 -5.90 13.04
CA LEU A 93 -6.01 -4.49 12.69
C LEU A 93 -7.00 -3.73 13.55
N ASN A 94 -6.64 -2.54 14.03
CA ASN A 94 -7.58 -1.59 14.62
C ASN A 94 -7.82 -0.43 13.64
N ASP A 95 -9.08 -0.19 13.28
CA ASP A 95 -9.46 1.00 12.50
C ASP A 95 -9.40 2.24 13.39
N THR A 96 -8.55 3.20 13.03
CA THR A 96 -8.30 4.41 13.84
C THR A 96 -9.49 5.36 13.91
N ARG A 97 -10.48 5.21 13.03
CA ARG A 97 -11.67 6.08 12.95
C ARG A 97 -12.82 5.54 13.78
N THR A 98 -12.94 4.22 13.88
CA THR A 98 -14.08 3.54 14.50
C THR A 98 -13.71 2.74 15.74
N ASN A 99 -12.40 2.51 15.96
CA ASN A 99 -11.86 1.64 16.99
C ASN A 99 -12.39 0.18 16.92
N VAL A 100 -12.85 -0.23 15.73
CA VAL A 100 -13.27 -1.60 15.46
C VAL A 100 -12.05 -2.41 15.02
N SER A 101 -11.93 -3.61 15.56
CA SER A 101 -10.85 -4.53 15.23
C SER A 101 -11.27 -5.62 14.24
N TYR A 102 -10.39 -5.93 13.29
CA TYR A 102 -10.62 -6.95 12.26
C TYR A 102 -9.43 -7.89 12.17
N LYS A 103 -9.68 -9.18 11.92
CA LYS A 103 -8.62 -10.18 11.69
C LYS A 103 -8.40 -10.38 10.20
N THR A 104 -7.15 -10.46 9.79
CA THR A 104 -6.72 -10.63 8.40
C THR A 104 -5.34 -11.29 8.34
N ILE A 105 -4.86 -11.58 7.14
CA ILE A 105 -3.55 -12.16 6.89
C ILE A 105 -2.57 -11.05 6.50
N TYR A 106 -1.44 -11.00 7.20
CA TYR A 106 -0.27 -10.28 6.75
C TYR A 106 0.64 -11.24 5.98
N HIS A 107 1.01 -10.87 4.76
CA HIS A 107 1.96 -11.61 3.95
C HIS A 107 2.95 -10.64 3.30
N ASN A 108 3.97 -10.25 4.05
CA ASN A 108 5.00 -9.30 3.60
C ASN A 108 4.45 -7.98 3.04
N GLY A 109 3.28 -7.55 3.53
CA GLY A 109 2.61 -6.34 3.09
C GLY A 109 3.30 -5.06 3.57
N ALA A 110 2.94 -3.93 2.97
CA ALA A 110 3.48 -2.64 3.38
C ALA A 110 3.10 -2.28 4.82
N VAL A 111 4.12 -1.89 5.59
CA VAL A 111 3.96 -1.17 6.86
C VAL A 111 4.70 0.15 6.76
N TYR A 112 4.13 1.21 7.32
CA TYR A 112 4.53 2.59 7.03
C TYR A 112 5.29 3.23 8.19
N GLN A 113 6.26 4.07 7.83
CA GLN A 113 6.89 5.00 8.76
C GLN A 113 5.92 6.17 9.01
N ILE A 114 5.68 6.50 10.30
CA ILE A 114 4.62 7.44 10.70
C ILE A 114 5.08 8.70 11.45
N ASP A 115 6.35 8.77 11.82
CA ASP A 115 6.95 9.91 12.52
C ASP A 115 6.91 11.21 11.70
N GLN A 116 6.93 11.10 10.37
CA GLN A 116 6.93 12.24 9.45
C GLN A 116 5.90 12.06 8.31
N LEU A 117 4.65 11.75 8.66
CA LEU A 117 3.59 11.72 7.65
C LEU A 117 3.25 13.14 7.17
N PRO A 118 3.15 13.35 5.85
CA PRO A 118 2.59 14.58 5.30
C PRO A 118 1.16 14.80 5.79
N THR A 119 0.77 16.07 5.96
CA THR A 119 -0.55 16.44 6.54
C THR A 119 -1.74 15.96 5.71
N ASN A 120 -1.54 15.67 4.42
CA ASN A 120 -2.54 15.11 3.52
C ASN A 120 -2.63 13.57 3.57
N VAL A 121 -1.89 12.92 4.47
CA VAL A 121 -1.92 11.47 4.71
C VAL A 121 -2.40 11.19 6.12
N ARG A 122 -3.25 10.18 6.25
CA ARG A 122 -3.73 9.67 7.54
C ARG A 122 -3.59 8.16 7.63
N VAL A 123 -3.31 7.68 8.83
CA VAL A 123 -3.37 6.26 9.17
C VAL A 123 -4.82 5.86 9.37
N LEU A 124 -5.27 4.83 8.64
CA LEU A 124 -6.60 4.24 8.78
C LEU A 124 -6.59 2.98 9.66
N ALA A 125 -5.48 2.23 9.68
CA ALA A 125 -5.37 1.07 10.54
C ALA A 125 -3.94 0.79 11.00
N THR A 126 -3.83 0.30 12.24
CA THR A 126 -2.60 -0.20 12.85
C THR A 126 -2.72 -1.67 13.20
N ILE A 127 -1.63 -2.41 13.16
CA ILE A 127 -1.57 -3.80 13.63
C ILE A 127 -1.49 -3.78 15.16
N THR A 128 -2.47 -4.36 15.85
CA THR A 128 -2.52 -4.41 17.32
C THR A 128 -2.16 -5.77 17.89
N ASN A 129 -2.22 -6.82 17.07
CA ASN A 129 -1.83 -8.17 17.47
C ASN A 129 -1.34 -8.98 16.27
N THR A 130 -0.50 -9.99 16.51
CA THR A 130 -0.01 -10.96 15.51
C THR A 130 0.27 -12.31 16.16
N ASP A 131 -0.06 -13.40 15.47
CA ASP A 131 0.25 -14.77 15.91
C ASP A 131 1.61 -15.29 15.41
N SER A 132 2.48 -14.40 14.92
CA SER A 132 3.80 -14.77 14.43
C SER A 132 4.60 -15.52 15.50
N SER A 133 5.00 -16.76 15.20
CA SER A 133 5.84 -17.57 16.08
C SER A 133 7.29 -17.07 16.16
N ASN A 134 7.71 -16.20 15.25
CA ASN A 134 9.01 -15.55 15.29
C ASN A 134 8.92 -14.25 16.14
N PRO A 135 9.64 -14.16 17.27
CA PRO A 135 9.58 -12.99 18.16
C PRO A 135 9.97 -11.69 17.48
N LYS A 136 10.94 -11.70 16.56
CA LYS A 136 11.38 -10.50 15.84
C LYS A 136 10.31 -9.94 14.92
N PHE A 137 9.56 -10.82 14.25
CA PHE A 137 8.47 -10.40 13.37
C PHE A 137 7.24 -10.01 14.17
N HIS A 138 6.98 -10.69 15.29
CA HIS A 138 5.95 -10.29 16.23
C HIS A 138 6.17 -8.85 16.70
N GLU A 139 7.35 -8.57 17.27
CA GLU A 139 7.72 -7.23 17.75
C GLU A 139 7.70 -6.19 16.63
N PHE A 140 8.26 -6.52 15.45
CA PHE A 140 8.30 -5.61 14.32
C PHE A 140 6.91 -5.16 13.85
N LEU A 141 5.93 -6.06 13.81
CA LEU A 141 4.60 -5.77 13.27
C LEU A 141 3.72 -4.98 14.22
N LEU A 142 3.90 -5.14 15.54
CA LEU A 142 3.07 -4.47 16.52
C LEU A 142 3.11 -2.94 16.38
N GLN A 143 1.93 -2.33 16.50
CA GLN A 143 1.68 -0.89 16.40
C GLN A 143 2.05 -0.24 15.06
N LYS A 144 2.43 -1.03 14.05
CA LYS A 144 2.72 -0.49 12.72
C LYS A 144 1.45 -0.03 12.03
N ALA A 145 1.49 1.17 11.46
CA ALA A 145 0.51 1.60 10.48
C ALA A 145 0.63 0.72 9.23
N THR A 146 -0.50 0.20 8.77
CA THR A 146 -0.53 -0.76 7.66
C THR A 146 -1.63 -0.47 6.64
N ILE A 147 -2.61 0.38 7.01
CA ILE A 147 -3.50 1.02 6.05
C ILE A 147 -3.37 2.52 6.19
N VAL A 148 -3.04 3.20 5.10
CA VAL A 148 -2.95 4.66 5.03
C VAL A 148 -3.78 5.18 3.87
N ALA A 149 -4.27 6.41 4.00
CA ALA A 149 -5.02 7.07 2.95
C ALA A 149 -4.64 8.54 2.81
N GLY A 150 -4.77 9.07 1.61
CA GLY A 150 -4.49 10.47 1.31
C GLY A 150 -5.08 10.90 -0.02
N ILE A 151 -4.57 12.03 -0.51
CA ILE A 151 -5.04 12.68 -1.74
C ILE A 151 -3.87 12.90 -2.70
N PHE A 152 -4.10 12.63 -3.98
CA PHE A 152 -3.19 12.95 -5.08
C PHE A 152 -3.97 13.69 -6.16
N GLY A 153 -3.62 14.96 -6.40
CA GLY A 153 -4.46 15.87 -7.20
C GLY A 153 -5.88 15.95 -6.62
N LYS A 154 -6.89 15.54 -7.40
CA LYS A 154 -8.29 15.48 -6.98
C LYS A 154 -8.72 14.09 -6.48
N GLY A 155 -7.91 13.06 -6.72
CA GLY A 155 -8.23 11.67 -6.43
C GLY A 155 -7.87 11.24 -5.01
N ARG A 156 -8.50 10.14 -4.60
CA ARG A 156 -8.27 9.50 -3.28
C ARG A 156 -7.40 8.28 -3.45
N VAL A 157 -6.42 8.11 -2.57
CA VAL A 157 -5.53 6.96 -2.57
C VAL A 157 -5.63 6.24 -1.24
N VAL A 158 -5.80 4.93 -1.28
CA VAL A 158 -5.77 4.04 -0.11
C VAL A 158 -4.74 2.94 -0.37
N LEU A 159 -3.82 2.76 0.56
CA LEU A 159 -2.77 1.76 0.50
C LEU A 159 -2.93 0.81 1.69
N CYS A 160 -3.09 -0.48 1.40
CA CYS A 160 -3.35 -1.53 2.37
C CYS A 160 -2.26 -2.59 2.27
N GLY A 161 -1.45 -2.73 3.31
CA GLY A 161 -0.43 -3.77 3.41
C GLY A 161 -1.01 -5.19 3.51
N PRO A 162 -1.92 -5.47 4.46
CA PRO A 162 -2.47 -6.81 4.66
C PRO A 162 -3.45 -7.20 3.54
N HIS A 163 -3.71 -8.50 3.43
CA HIS A 163 -4.62 -9.07 2.43
C HIS A 163 -6.04 -9.12 2.99
N ILE A 164 -6.84 -8.09 2.67
CA ILE A 164 -8.22 -7.92 3.14
C ILE A 164 -9.26 -8.49 2.17
N GLU A 165 -8.82 -8.86 0.97
CA GLU A 165 -9.58 -9.62 -0.03
C GLU A 165 -9.82 -11.08 0.37
#